data_AF-A0A9W9P0U4-F1
#
_entry.id   AF-A0A9W9P0U4-F1
#
_cell.length_a   1.000
_cell.length_b   1.000
_cell.length_c   1.000
_cell.angle_alpha   90.00
_cell.angle_beta   90.00
_cell.angle_gamma   90.00
#
_symmetry.space_group_name_H-M   'P 1'
#
loop_
_entity.id
_entity.type
_entity.pdbx_description
1 polymer ?
#
loop_
_entity_poly.entity_id
_entity_poly.type
_entity_poly.pdbx_seq_one_letter_code
_entity_poly.pdbx_strand_id
1 'polypeptide(L)'
;MSQPSWLEPTNNLEQISGPTSPIFRPQAPSLDLHKVRCLWLLSFVQDMRTFMASFSTKELPPFTFFHAAITLLRHEFQLSTEISRSESHVTQQETELLICLFSMSILVQESLSAFADANFIPLIHRTALGELEEILRRSHRMWHTSAQQLRFILCESFDRLHQEGQRKMHYAMNLVQVLSTLSLEARQGVEKCLLNLLYQLGNKDRTPLLIDDRWSPDSLLSSIHGY
;
A
#
# COMPACT_ATOMS: atom_id res chain seq x y z
N MET A 1 1.45 -12.28 17.88
CA MET A 1 0.64 -11.05 18.04
C MET A 1 -0.63 -11.28 17.27
N SER A 2 -1.80 -10.92 17.82
CA SER A 2 -3.07 -11.06 17.12
C SER A 2 -3.06 -10.26 15.81
N GLN A 3 -3.44 -10.91 14.71
CA GLN A 3 -3.60 -10.26 13.40
C GLN A 3 -4.58 -9.09 13.54
N PRO A 4 -4.25 -7.86 13.10
CA PRO A 4 -5.18 -6.74 13.17
C PRO A 4 -6.43 -7.07 12.34
N SER A 5 -7.59 -7.17 13.00
CA SER A 5 -8.83 -7.62 12.37
C SER A 5 -9.29 -6.72 11.23
N TRP A 6 -8.84 -5.46 11.19
CA TRP A 6 -9.20 -4.44 10.18
C TRP A 6 -8.55 -4.65 8.80
N LEU A 7 -7.55 -5.53 8.73
CA LEU A 7 -6.82 -5.90 7.51
C LEU A 7 -7.39 -7.17 6.87
N GLU A 8 -8.35 -7.83 7.52
CA GLU A 8 -9.05 -8.92 6.86
C GLU A 8 -9.93 -8.35 5.74
N PRO A 9 -9.82 -8.89 4.52
CA PRO A 9 -10.73 -8.57 3.41
C PRO A 9 -12.20 -8.81 3.80
N THR A 10 -12.45 -9.64 4.83
CA THR A 10 -13.75 -9.96 5.43
C THR A 10 -14.47 -8.74 6.01
N ASN A 11 -13.76 -7.65 6.34
CA ASN A 11 -14.42 -6.39 6.69
C ASN A 11 -15.21 -5.91 5.47
N ASN A 12 -16.54 -5.86 5.59
CA ASN A 12 -17.43 -5.38 4.55
C ASN A 12 -17.24 -3.87 4.35
N LEU A 13 -16.19 -3.51 3.62
CA LEU A 13 -15.82 -2.14 3.27
C LEU A 13 -16.72 -1.55 2.20
N GLU A 14 -17.58 -2.33 1.55
CA GLU A 14 -18.48 -1.85 0.49
C GLU A 14 -19.36 -0.68 0.96
N GLN A 15 -19.76 -0.67 2.23
CA GLN A 15 -20.53 0.43 2.83
C GLN A 15 -19.68 1.68 3.11
N ILE A 16 -18.36 1.51 3.25
CA ILE A 16 -17.41 2.56 3.59
C ILE A 16 -16.65 3.04 2.35
N SER A 17 -16.55 2.30 1.26
CA SER A 17 -15.83 2.74 0.05
C SER A 17 -16.74 3.36 -1.02
N GLY A 18 -18.03 3.00 -1.07
CA GLY A 18 -18.96 3.50 -2.08
C GLY A 18 -19.21 5.02 -2.01
N PRO A 19 -19.44 5.69 -3.15
CA PRO A 19 -20.05 7.02 -3.15
C PRO A 19 -21.46 6.90 -2.55
N THR A 20 -21.75 7.70 -1.53
CA THR A 20 -23.05 7.69 -0.84
C THR A 20 -24.13 8.08 -1.83
N SER A 21 -24.89 7.11 -2.35
CA SER A 21 -26.10 7.41 -3.10
C SER A 21 -27.08 8.14 -2.16
N PRO A 22 -27.74 9.22 -2.61
CA PRO A 22 -28.58 10.07 -1.73
C PRO A 22 -29.85 9.37 -1.22
N ILE A 23 -30.09 8.11 -1.62
CA ILE A 23 -31.36 7.39 -1.44
C ILE A 23 -31.42 6.63 -0.11
N PHE A 24 -30.27 6.33 0.53
CA PHE A 24 -30.23 5.65 1.83
C PHE A 24 -29.46 6.48 2.85
N ARG A 25 -30.15 7.40 3.54
CA ARG A 25 -29.72 7.96 4.82
C ARG A 25 -30.36 7.14 5.95
N PRO A 26 -29.62 6.29 6.69
CA PRO A 26 -30.08 5.83 7.98
C PRO A 26 -30.05 7.00 8.97
N GLN A 27 -31.13 7.20 9.74
CA GLN A 27 -31.23 8.14 10.86
C GLN A 27 -30.38 7.69 12.07
N ALA A 28 -29.08 7.47 11.89
CA ALA A 28 -28.12 7.37 12.99
C ALA A 28 -27.40 8.71 13.13
N PRO A 29 -26.97 9.14 14.34
CA PRO A 29 -26.14 10.33 14.49
C PRO A 29 -24.98 10.17 13.52
N SER A 30 -24.79 11.17 12.65
CA SER A 30 -23.91 11.09 11.49
C SER A 30 -22.48 10.76 11.93
N LEU A 31 -22.17 9.46 12.04
CA LEU A 31 -20.82 8.98 12.13
C LEU A 31 -20.16 9.54 10.87
N ASP A 32 -19.20 10.43 11.07
CA ASP A 32 -18.52 11.09 9.99
C ASP A 32 -17.74 10.02 9.21
N LEU A 33 -18.39 9.47 8.19
CA LEU A 33 -17.86 8.37 7.38
C LEU A 33 -16.51 8.74 6.79
N HIS A 34 -16.26 10.03 6.53
CA HIS A 34 -14.96 10.51 6.11
C HIS A 34 -13.91 10.35 7.21
N LYS A 35 -14.21 10.72 8.46
CA LYS A 35 -13.31 10.45 9.59
C LYS A 35 -13.06 8.96 9.80
N VAL A 36 -14.07 8.11 9.64
CA VAL A 36 -13.90 6.64 9.73
C VAL A 36 -12.96 6.13 8.64
N ARG A 37 -13.13 6.60 7.40
CA ARG A 37 -12.24 6.29 6.26
C ARG A 37 -10.80 6.74 6.52
N CYS A 38 -10.62 7.95 7.04
CA CYS A 38 -9.31 8.50 7.39
C CYS A 38 -8.62 7.70 8.51
N LEU A 39 -9.37 7.37 9.57
CA LEU A 39 -8.87 6.54 10.68
C LEU A 39 -8.47 5.15 10.20
N TRP A 40 -9.22 4.58 9.25
CA TRP A 40 -8.89 3.30 8.65
C TRP A 40 -7.59 3.35 7.83
N LEU A 41 -7.41 4.37 6.97
CA LEU A 41 -6.17 4.58 6.25
C LEU A 41 -4.97 4.78 7.21
N LEU A 42 -5.17 5.54 8.29
CA LEU A 42 -4.18 5.73 9.33
C LEU A 42 -3.79 4.42 10.00
N SER A 43 -4.78 3.59 10.36
CA SER A 43 -4.51 2.27 10.94
C SER A 43 -3.70 1.39 9.99
N PHE A 44 -4.01 1.41 8.69
CA PHE A 44 -3.24 0.66 7.68
C PHE A 44 -1.77 1.10 7.65
N VAL A 45 -1.51 2.41 7.57
CA VAL A 45 -0.13 2.93 7.53
C VAL A 45 0.61 2.65 8.83
N GLN A 46 -0.06 2.79 9.98
CA GLN A 46 0.50 2.48 11.30
C GLN A 46 0.83 1.00 11.46
N ASP A 47 -0.07 0.12 11.02
CA ASP A 47 0.14 -1.33 11.05
C ASP A 47 1.31 -1.70 10.15
N MET A 48 1.35 -1.19 8.91
CA MET A 48 2.50 -1.40 8.01
C MET A 48 3.82 -0.95 8.62
N ARG A 49 3.88 0.21 9.28
CA ARG A 49 5.10 0.67 9.96
C ARG A 49 5.51 -0.23 11.11
N THR A 50 4.58 -0.53 12.01
CA THR A 50 4.81 -1.38 13.20
C THR A 50 5.28 -2.76 12.77
N PHE A 51 4.64 -3.27 11.73
CA PHE A 51 4.89 -4.58 11.18
C PHE A 51 6.25 -4.64 10.49
N MET A 52 6.57 -3.69 9.59
CA MET A 52 7.89 -3.62 8.94
C MET A 52 9.04 -3.48 9.95
N ALA A 53 8.86 -2.66 11.01
CA ALA A 53 9.86 -2.53 12.07
C ALA A 53 10.17 -3.85 12.79
N SER A 54 9.19 -4.75 12.90
CA SER A 54 9.38 -6.08 13.51
C SER A 54 10.20 -7.05 12.64
N PHE A 55 10.35 -6.76 11.35
CA PHE A 55 11.10 -7.56 10.38
C PHE A 55 12.42 -6.92 9.95
N SER A 56 12.66 -5.63 10.23
CA SER A 56 13.94 -4.94 9.99
C SER A 56 15.13 -5.59 10.71
N THR A 57 14.89 -6.38 11.76
CA THR A 57 15.92 -7.09 12.54
C THR A 57 16.08 -8.55 12.14
N LYS A 58 15.19 -9.09 11.30
CA LYS A 58 15.22 -10.48 10.84
C LYS A 58 15.97 -10.54 9.51
N GLU A 59 16.79 -11.58 9.33
CA GLU A 59 17.46 -11.81 8.05
C GLU A 59 16.46 -12.29 6.99
N LEU A 60 15.83 -11.33 6.32
CA LEU A 60 15.08 -11.57 5.09
C LEU A 60 16.06 -11.74 3.92
N PRO A 61 15.73 -12.60 2.93
CA PRO A 61 16.50 -12.66 1.70
C PRO A 61 16.34 -11.35 0.91
N PRO A 62 17.30 -11.03 0.03
CA PRO A 62 17.18 -9.88 -0.86
C PRO A 62 16.09 -10.13 -1.91
N PHE A 63 15.16 -9.18 -2.07
CA PHE A 63 14.11 -9.20 -3.09
C PHE A 63 14.43 -8.19 -4.19
N THR A 64 15.31 -8.57 -5.12
CA THR A 64 15.88 -7.66 -6.12
C THR A 64 14.83 -7.07 -7.06
N PHE A 65 13.91 -7.88 -7.56
CA PHE A 65 12.89 -7.41 -8.52
C PHE A 65 11.78 -6.64 -7.81
N PHE A 66 11.46 -7.01 -6.57
CA PHE A 66 10.63 -6.18 -5.70
C PHE A 66 11.24 -4.79 -5.52
N HIS A 67 12.53 -4.68 -5.16
CA HIS A 67 13.20 -3.39 -5.03
C HIS A 67 13.25 -2.61 -6.35
N ALA A 68 13.44 -3.27 -7.48
CA ALA A 68 13.39 -2.63 -8.79
C ALA A 68 12.00 -2.05 -9.09
N ALA A 69 10.92 -2.76 -8.72
CA ALA A 69 9.54 -2.24 -8.82
C ALA A 69 9.31 -1.04 -7.90
N ILE A 70 9.78 -1.07 -6.64
CA ILE A 70 9.71 0.10 -5.75
C ILE A 70 10.54 1.28 -6.31
N THR A 71 11.67 1.01 -6.94
CA THR A 71 12.51 2.04 -7.59
C THR A 71 11.78 2.70 -8.76
N LEU A 72 11.07 1.92 -9.59
CA LEU A 72 10.20 2.44 -10.64
C LEU A 72 9.11 3.34 -10.06
N LEU A 73 8.38 2.87 -9.05
CA LEU A 73 7.30 3.64 -8.42
C LEU A 73 7.81 4.95 -7.82
N ARG A 74 9.01 4.94 -7.22
CA ARG A 74 9.65 6.16 -6.73
C ARG A 74 9.98 7.15 -7.85
N HIS A 75 10.51 6.67 -8.96
CA HIS A 75 10.83 7.52 -10.10
C HIS A 75 9.56 8.18 -10.66
N GLU A 76 8.49 7.41 -10.82
CA GLU A 76 7.20 7.96 -11.26
C GLU A 76 6.58 8.92 -10.23
N PHE A 77 6.72 8.65 -8.94
CA PHE A 77 6.30 9.56 -7.87
C PHE A 77 7.01 10.92 -7.95
N GLN A 78 8.33 10.91 -8.20
CA GLN A 78 9.12 12.13 -8.34
C GLN A 78 8.64 12.96 -9.54
N LEU A 79 8.44 12.31 -10.70
CA LEU A 79 7.88 12.96 -11.89
C LEU A 79 6.49 13.53 -11.63
N SER A 80 5.61 12.76 -10.99
CA SER A 80 4.25 13.20 -10.64
C SER A 80 4.26 14.40 -9.69
N THR A 81 5.16 14.42 -8.71
CA THR A 81 5.28 15.53 -7.75
C THR A 81 5.74 16.83 -8.43
N GLU A 82 6.61 16.74 -9.43
CA GLU A 82 7.05 17.91 -10.21
C GLU A 82 5.90 18.49 -11.05
N ILE A 83 5.08 17.63 -11.66
CA ILE A 83 3.94 18.01 -12.51
C ILE A 83 2.76 18.54 -11.67
N SER A 84 2.48 17.90 -10.53
CA SER A 84 1.28 18.16 -9.71
C SER A 84 1.34 19.46 -8.88
N ARG A 85 2.43 20.25 -8.98
CA ARG A 85 2.49 21.59 -8.36
C ARG A 85 1.40 22.55 -8.86
N SER A 86 0.69 22.21 -9.93
CA SER A 86 -0.31 23.05 -10.58
C SER A 86 -1.75 22.52 -10.54
N GLU A 87 -2.00 21.26 -10.15
CA GLU A 87 -3.33 20.63 -10.27
C GLU A 87 -3.84 20.06 -8.94
N SER A 88 -5.10 20.36 -8.60
CA SER A 88 -5.75 19.90 -7.36
C SER A 88 -6.36 18.49 -7.45
N HIS A 89 -6.42 17.90 -8.65
CA HIS A 89 -7.08 16.62 -8.90
C HIS A 89 -6.08 15.45 -8.92
N VAL A 90 -6.54 14.28 -8.47
CA VAL A 90 -5.76 13.03 -8.55
C VAL A 90 -5.59 12.66 -10.02
N THR A 91 -4.35 12.51 -10.47
CA THR A 91 -4.08 12.10 -11.84
C THR A 91 -4.28 10.60 -12.01
N GLN A 92 -4.54 10.15 -13.25
CA GLN A 92 -4.58 8.72 -13.55
C GLN A 92 -3.26 8.04 -13.16
N GLN A 93 -2.13 8.71 -13.40
CA GLN A 93 -0.80 8.18 -13.04
C GLN A 93 -0.64 7.99 -11.53
N GLU A 94 -1.09 8.96 -10.73
CA GLU A 94 -1.07 8.84 -9.27
C GLU A 94 -1.96 7.69 -8.78
N THR A 95 -3.12 7.49 -9.42
CA THR A 95 -4.00 6.36 -9.10
C THR A 95 -3.30 5.02 -9.36
N GLU A 96 -2.61 4.87 -10.49
CA GLU A 96 -1.87 3.66 -10.84
C GLU A 96 -0.73 3.38 -9.83
N LEU A 97 0.02 4.44 -9.45
CA LEU A 97 1.06 4.40 -8.42
C LEU A 97 0.52 3.91 -7.07
N LEU A 98 -0.56 4.53 -6.61
CA LEU A 98 -1.18 4.21 -5.33
C LEU A 98 -1.72 2.79 -5.30
N ILE A 99 -2.36 2.32 -6.38
CA ILE A 99 -2.83 0.92 -6.46
C ILE A 99 -1.63 -0.02 -6.33
N CYS A 100 -0.52 0.25 -7.01
CA CYS A 100 0.69 -0.57 -6.89
C CYS A 100 1.23 -0.59 -5.45
N LEU A 101 1.34 0.56 -4.80
CA LEU A 101 1.87 0.67 -3.44
C LEU A 101 1.01 -0.08 -2.42
N PHE A 102 -0.31 0.08 -2.46
CA PHE A 102 -1.20 -0.67 -1.57
C PHE A 102 -1.19 -2.16 -1.87
N SER A 103 -1.19 -2.54 -3.15
CA SER A 103 -1.09 -3.94 -3.59
C SER A 103 0.16 -4.62 -3.05
N MET A 104 1.33 -4.00 -3.23
CA MET A 104 2.59 -4.55 -2.73
C MET A 104 2.63 -4.58 -1.21
N SER A 105 2.07 -3.56 -0.54
CA SER A 105 1.97 -3.51 0.92
C SER A 105 1.14 -4.67 1.49
N ILE A 106 -0.02 -4.96 0.90
CA ILE A 106 -0.89 -6.07 1.30
C ILE A 106 -0.17 -7.41 1.12
N LEU A 107 0.50 -7.62 -0.03
CA LEU A 107 1.25 -8.85 -0.31
C LEU A 107 2.41 -9.06 0.67
N VAL A 108 3.16 -8.01 0.97
CA VAL A 108 4.24 -8.04 1.96
C VAL A 108 3.70 -8.38 3.33
N GLN A 109 2.64 -7.69 3.75
CA GLN A 109 2.03 -7.90 5.05
C GLN A 109 1.62 -9.36 5.24
N GLU A 110 0.85 -9.92 4.31
CA GLU A 110 0.34 -11.28 4.41
C GLU A 110 1.45 -12.33 4.41
N SER A 111 2.47 -12.13 3.58
CA SER A 111 3.62 -13.03 3.49
C SER A 111 4.43 -13.08 4.76
N LEU A 112 4.61 -11.94 5.40
CA LEU A 112 5.34 -11.82 6.66
C LEU A 112 4.45 -12.24 7.85
N SER A 113 3.12 -12.13 7.76
CA SER A 113 2.21 -12.62 8.81
C SER A 113 2.28 -14.14 8.86
N ALA A 114 2.20 -14.79 7.68
CA ALA A 114 2.42 -16.23 7.57
C ALA A 114 3.81 -16.65 8.07
N PHE A 115 4.83 -15.80 7.86
CA PHE A 115 6.17 -16.04 8.38
C PHE A 115 6.25 -15.98 9.91
N ALA A 116 5.58 -15.01 10.53
CA ALA A 116 5.56 -14.84 11.98
C ALA A 116 4.96 -16.06 12.69
N ASP A 117 3.99 -16.72 12.07
CA ASP A 117 3.35 -17.93 12.60
C ASP A 117 4.21 -19.18 12.39
N ALA A 118 4.99 -19.21 11.30
CA ALA A 118 5.75 -20.40 10.89
C ALA A 118 7.19 -20.48 11.44
N ASN A 119 7.79 -19.40 11.97
CA ASN A 119 9.15 -19.38 12.57
C ASN A 119 10.32 -19.94 11.71
N PHE A 120 10.16 -20.16 10.40
CA PHE A 120 11.19 -20.79 9.54
C PHE A 120 11.54 -19.98 8.28
N ILE A 121 12.78 -19.47 8.20
CA ILE A 121 13.40 -18.72 7.07
C ILE A 121 13.28 -19.42 5.70
N PRO A 122 13.48 -20.75 5.56
CA PRO A 122 13.38 -21.43 4.26
C PRO A 122 11.99 -21.36 3.61
N LEU A 123 10.95 -21.02 4.37
CA LEU A 123 9.58 -20.98 3.89
C LEU A 123 9.24 -19.68 3.14
N ILE A 124 10.08 -18.65 3.22
CA ILE A 124 9.79 -17.34 2.63
C ILE A 124 9.77 -17.37 1.09
N HIS A 125 10.51 -18.28 0.46
CA HIS A 125 10.41 -18.51 -0.98
C HIS A 125 9.11 -19.23 -1.39
N ARG A 126 8.38 -19.79 -0.41
CA ARG A 126 7.04 -20.37 -0.58
C ARG A 126 5.93 -19.42 -0.09
N THR A 127 6.25 -18.22 0.38
CA THR A 127 5.22 -17.22 0.70
C THR A 127 4.85 -16.45 -0.56
N ALA A 128 3.71 -15.76 -0.51
CA ALA A 128 3.24 -14.92 -1.61
C ALA A 128 4.30 -13.89 -2.05
N LEU A 129 5.15 -13.40 -1.15
CA LEU A 129 6.25 -12.48 -1.47
C LEU A 129 7.37 -13.14 -2.27
N GLY A 130 7.73 -14.39 -1.94
CA GLY A 130 8.71 -15.16 -2.72
C GLY A 130 8.19 -15.48 -4.13
N GLU A 131 6.90 -15.82 -4.24
CA GLU A 131 6.27 -16.04 -5.55
C GLU A 131 6.09 -14.73 -6.33
N LEU A 132 5.78 -13.63 -5.66
CA LEU A 132 5.71 -12.29 -6.26
C LEU A 132 7.07 -11.89 -6.84
N GLU A 133 8.16 -12.07 -6.10
CA GLU A 133 9.53 -11.80 -6.59
C GLU A 133 9.81 -12.57 -7.89
N GLU A 134 9.39 -13.84 -7.96
CA GLU A 134 9.55 -14.67 -9.15
C GLU A 134 8.66 -14.22 -10.32
N ILE A 135 7.43 -13.78 -10.05
CA ILE A 135 6.53 -13.20 -11.05
C ILE A 135 7.12 -11.89 -11.60
N LEU A 136 7.59 -11.00 -10.73
CA LEU A 136 8.22 -9.73 -11.10
C LEU A 136 9.48 -9.98 -11.94
N ARG A 137 10.29 -10.97 -11.56
CA ARG A 137 11.48 -11.37 -12.33
C ARG A 137 11.13 -11.83 -13.74
N ARG A 138 10.13 -12.69 -13.90
CA ARG A 138 9.72 -13.22 -15.22
C ARG A 138 9.12 -12.13 -16.10
N SER A 139 8.40 -11.19 -15.50
CA SER A 139 7.67 -10.14 -16.19
C SER A 139 8.44 -8.82 -16.31
N HIS A 140 9.69 -8.75 -15.84
CA HIS A 140 10.50 -7.52 -15.76
C HIS A 140 10.46 -6.65 -17.02
N ARG A 141 10.57 -7.27 -18.21
CA ARG A 141 10.54 -6.54 -19.49
C ARG A 141 9.24 -5.76 -19.73
N MET A 142 8.13 -6.20 -19.15
CA MET A 142 6.81 -5.57 -19.32
C MET A 142 6.63 -4.37 -18.40
N TRP A 143 7.05 -4.49 -17.13
CA TRP A 143 6.74 -3.47 -16.13
C TRP A 143 7.84 -2.47 -15.83
N HIS A 144 9.11 -2.74 -16.13
CA HIS A 144 10.25 -1.90 -15.70
C HIS A 144 10.20 -0.41 -16.11
N THR A 145 9.31 -0.02 -17.03
CA THR A 145 9.13 1.36 -17.50
C THR A 145 7.71 1.89 -17.30
N SER A 146 6.80 1.16 -16.66
CA SER A 146 5.39 1.56 -16.56
C SER A 146 4.71 1.00 -15.31
N ALA A 147 4.29 1.89 -14.41
CA ALA A 147 3.47 1.55 -13.25
C ALA A 147 2.13 0.93 -13.64
N GLN A 148 1.54 1.32 -14.78
CA GLN A 148 0.31 0.69 -15.28
C GLN A 148 0.52 -0.80 -15.61
N GLN A 149 1.64 -1.14 -16.26
CA GLN A 149 1.98 -2.54 -16.52
C GLN A 149 2.30 -3.28 -15.23
N LEU A 150 3.00 -2.62 -14.29
CA LEU A 150 3.24 -3.18 -12.96
C LEU A 150 1.91 -3.49 -12.24
N ARG A 151 0.93 -2.57 -12.27
CA ARG A 151 -0.39 -2.78 -11.70
C ARG A 151 -1.07 -4.00 -12.32
N PHE A 152 -1.04 -4.12 -13.64
CA PHE A 152 -1.63 -5.28 -14.33
C PHE A 152 -1.05 -6.59 -13.80
N ILE A 153 0.28 -6.68 -13.68
CA ILE A 153 0.97 -7.86 -13.13
C ILE A 153 0.60 -8.09 -11.66
N LEU A 154 0.46 -7.04 -10.86
CA LEU A 154 0.02 -7.16 -9.47
C LEU A 154 -1.42 -7.69 -9.37
N CYS A 155 -2.33 -7.22 -10.22
CA CYS A 155 -3.69 -7.77 -10.32
C CYS A 155 -3.68 -9.27 -10.63
N GLU A 156 -2.96 -9.69 -11.66
CA GLU A 156 -2.84 -11.12 -12.00
C GLU A 156 -2.18 -11.93 -10.88
N SER A 157 -1.23 -11.32 -10.16
CA SER A 157 -0.57 -11.96 -9.01
C SER A 157 -1.57 -12.21 -7.87
N PHE A 158 -2.48 -11.29 -7.58
CA PHE A 158 -3.49 -11.49 -6.53
C PHE A 158 -4.38 -12.69 -6.82
N ASP A 159 -4.89 -12.81 -8.04
CA ASP A 159 -5.75 -13.93 -8.45
C ASP A 159 -5.04 -15.28 -8.38
N ARG A 160 -3.72 -15.27 -8.64
CA ARG A 160 -2.92 -16.49 -8.61
C ARG A 160 -2.50 -16.88 -7.20
N LEU A 161 -2.15 -15.90 -6.35
CA LEU A 161 -1.56 -16.13 -5.03
C LEU A 161 -2.60 -16.31 -3.93
N HIS A 162 -3.82 -15.80 -4.10
CA HIS A 162 -4.85 -15.84 -3.06
C HIS A 162 -6.19 -16.33 -3.62
N GLN A 163 -6.86 -17.21 -2.86
CA GLN A 163 -8.21 -17.68 -3.19
C GLN A 163 -9.23 -16.52 -3.28
N GLU A 164 -8.98 -15.43 -2.54
CA GLU A 164 -9.78 -14.19 -2.57
C GLU A 164 -9.02 -13.02 -3.25
N GLY A 165 -8.22 -13.30 -4.29
CA GLY A 165 -7.40 -12.32 -4.99
C GLY A 165 -8.14 -11.06 -5.42
N GLN A 166 -9.27 -11.22 -6.12
CA GLN A 166 -10.17 -10.13 -6.53
C GLN A 166 -10.62 -9.24 -5.37
N ARG A 167 -10.93 -9.85 -4.21
CA ARG A 167 -11.37 -9.12 -3.01
C ARG A 167 -10.25 -8.25 -2.44
N LYS A 168 -9.01 -8.75 -2.44
CA LYS A 168 -7.83 -8.02 -1.98
C LYS A 168 -7.45 -6.89 -2.95
N MET A 169 -7.58 -7.11 -4.25
CA MET A 169 -7.39 -6.06 -5.24
C MET A 169 -8.45 -4.96 -5.08
N HIS A 170 -9.72 -5.33 -4.88
CA HIS A 170 -10.78 -4.37 -4.59
C HIS A 170 -10.52 -3.59 -3.28
N TYR A 171 -9.98 -4.25 -2.26
CA TYR A 171 -9.54 -3.60 -1.02
C TYR A 171 -8.47 -2.53 -1.28
N ALA A 172 -7.46 -2.84 -2.10
CA ALA A 172 -6.44 -1.85 -2.51
C ALA A 172 -7.07 -0.66 -3.25
N MET A 173 -7.99 -0.91 -4.18
CA MET A 173 -8.71 0.16 -4.90
C MET A 173 -9.53 1.04 -3.95
N ASN A 174 -10.18 0.44 -2.95
CA ASN A 174 -10.94 1.18 -1.93
C ASN A 174 -10.03 2.10 -1.09
N LEU A 175 -8.81 1.65 -0.75
CA LEU A 175 -7.82 2.50 -0.06
C LEU A 175 -7.43 3.70 -0.92
N VAL A 176 -7.21 3.49 -2.22
CA VAL A 176 -6.92 4.59 -3.17
C VAL A 176 -8.10 5.55 -3.27
N GLN A 177 -9.33 5.03 -3.34
CA GLN A 177 -10.52 5.87 -3.39
C GLN A 177 -10.67 6.71 -2.11
N VAL A 178 -10.43 6.15 -0.93
CA VAL A 178 -10.41 6.92 0.33
C VAL A 178 -9.34 8.01 0.27
N LEU A 179 -8.13 7.66 -0.14
CA LEU A 179 -7.01 8.58 -0.23
C LEU A 179 -7.27 9.71 -1.24
N SER A 180 -8.00 9.43 -2.33
CA SER A 180 -8.40 10.44 -3.32
C SER A 180 -9.28 11.57 -2.75
N THR A 181 -9.92 11.34 -1.60
CA THR A 181 -10.73 12.35 -0.90
C THR A 181 -9.90 13.27 0.00
N LEU A 182 -8.60 13.00 0.18
CA LEU A 182 -7.71 13.79 1.03
C LEU A 182 -6.96 14.87 0.24
N SER A 183 -6.35 15.79 0.98
CA SER A 183 -5.50 16.83 0.39
C SER A 183 -4.32 16.21 -0.37
N LEU A 184 -3.81 16.93 -1.39
CA LEU A 184 -2.62 16.52 -2.14
C LEU A 184 -1.44 16.21 -1.21
N GLU A 185 -1.28 17.01 -0.17
CA GLU A 185 -0.23 16.83 0.85
C GLU A 185 -0.38 15.50 1.58
N ALA A 186 -1.59 15.15 2.01
CA ALA A 186 -1.88 13.87 2.66
C ALA A 186 -1.62 12.69 1.72
N ARG A 187 -2.04 12.79 0.45
CA ARG A 187 -1.80 11.77 -0.58
C ARG A 187 -0.32 11.50 -0.80
N GLN A 188 0.44 12.56 -1.08
CA GLN A 188 1.89 12.49 -1.23
C GLN A 188 2.58 12.00 0.06
N GLY A 189 2.08 12.38 1.23
CA GLY A 189 2.57 11.90 2.52
C GLY A 189 2.47 10.38 2.67
N VAL A 190 1.31 9.80 2.34
CA VAL A 190 1.10 8.34 2.35
C VAL A 190 2.02 7.66 1.34
N GLU A 191 2.09 8.17 0.10
CA GLU A 191 2.94 7.59 -0.95
C GLU A 191 4.41 7.52 -0.52
N LYS A 192 4.96 8.63 0.00
CA LYS A 192 6.33 8.69 0.53
C LYS A 192 6.53 7.69 1.66
N CYS A 193 5.56 7.60 2.58
CA CYS A 193 5.63 6.68 3.71
C CYS A 193 5.68 5.23 3.24
N LEU A 194 4.77 4.82 2.34
CA LEU A 194 4.73 3.45 1.81
C LEU A 194 5.98 3.12 0.98
N LEU A 195 6.46 4.06 0.14
CA LEU A 195 7.71 3.88 -0.61
C LEU A 195 8.90 3.64 0.33
N ASN A 196 9.03 4.45 1.38
CA ASN A 196 10.10 4.31 2.36
C ASN A 196 10.01 2.98 3.12
N LEU A 197 8.80 2.59 3.56
CA LEU A 197 8.58 1.33 4.26
C LEU A 197 8.92 0.12 3.36
N LEU A 198 8.36 0.08 2.15
CA LEU A 198 8.55 -1.04 1.22
C LEU A 198 10.01 -1.16 0.76
N TYR A 199 10.70 -0.03 0.55
CA TYR A 199 12.11 -0.07 0.13
C TYR A 199 13.04 -0.68 1.17
N GLN A 200 12.69 -0.63 2.45
CA GLN A 200 13.50 -1.22 3.53
C GLN A 200 13.38 -2.75 3.60
N LEU A 201 12.41 -3.36 2.91
CA LEU A 201 12.14 -4.79 3.00
C LEU A 201 13.30 -5.63 2.44
N GLY A 202 14.06 -6.31 3.29
CA GLY A 202 15.18 -7.17 2.85
C GLY A 202 16.41 -6.39 2.35
N ASN A 203 16.39 -5.06 2.41
CA ASN A 203 17.54 -4.23 2.12
C ASN A 203 18.42 -4.08 3.37
N LYS A 204 19.64 -4.63 3.31
CA LYS A 204 20.61 -4.60 4.41
C LYS A 204 21.38 -3.29 4.47
N ASP A 205 21.43 -2.55 3.37
CA ASP A 205 22.09 -1.27 3.32
C ASP A 205 21.19 -0.23 3.97
N ARG A 206 21.59 0.21 5.16
CA ARG A 206 21.02 1.36 5.91
C ARG A 206 21.29 2.68 5.19
N THR A 207 21.12 2.70 3.88
CA THR A 207 21.08 3.89 3.06
C THR A 207 20.04 4.82 3.67
N PRO A 208 20.34 6.13 3.85
CA PRO A 208 19.39 7.08 4.38
C PRO A 208 18.08 6.98 3.59
N LEU A 209 16.96 7.10 4.30
CA LEU A 209 15.60 7.06 3.74
C LEU A 209 15.57 7.76 2.39
N LEU A 210 15.08 7.05 1.38
CA LEU A 210 15.12 7.49 -0.01
C LEU A 210 14.41 8.83 -0.23
N ILE A 211 13.47 9.17 0.65
CA ILE A 211 12.72 10.42 0.64
C ILE A 211 12.73 11.00 2.05
N ASP A 212 13.00 12.31 2.19
CA ASP A 212 13.04 13.05 3.46
C ASP A 212 11.80 12.73 4.33
N ASP A 213 12.06 12.13 5.49
CA ASP A 213 11.11 11.34 6.29
C ASP A 213 10.32 12.21 7.30
N ARG A 214 9.96 13.43 6.89
CA ARG A 214 9.19 14.35 7.72
C ARG A 214 7.71 13.96 7.88
N TRP A 215 7.28 12.87 7.27
CA TRP A 215 5.91 12.38 7.36
C TRP A 215 5.78 11.25 8.39
N SER A 216 5.21 11.58 9.55
CA SER A 216 4.72 10.60 10.52
C SER A 216 3.20 10.42 10.38
N PRO A 217 2.61 9.32 10.92
CA PRO A 217 1.17 9.22 11.09
C PRO A 217 0.54 10.43 11.79
N ASP A 218 1.29 11.09 12.68
CA ASP A 218 0.86 12.33 13.33
C ASP A 218 0.83 13.51 12.36
N SER A 219 1.77 13.58 11.40
CA SER A 219 1.72 14.53 10.29
C SER A 219 0.49 14.30 9.41
N LEU A 220 0.16 13.03 9.11
CA LEU A 220 -1.06 12.67 8.38
C LEU A 220 -2.33 13.08 9.14
N LEU A 221 -2.39 12.78 10.44
CA LEU A 221 -3.47 13.23 11.32
C LEU A 221 -3.62 14.75 11.30
N SER A 222 -2.52 15.50 11.40
CA SER A 222 -2.57 16.97 11.37
C SER A 222 -3.08 17.52 10.03
N SER A 223 -2.72 16.88 8.91
CA SER A 223 -3.20 17.27 7.56
C SER A 223 -4.68 16.98 7.32
N ILE A 224 -5.26 16.01 8.04
CA ILE A 224 -6.68 15.63 7.93
C ILE A 224 -7.59 16.62 8.70
N HIS A 225 -7.07 17.32 9.72
CA HIS A 225 -7.85 18.27 10.53
C HIS A 225 -7.83 19.71 10.00
N GLY A 226 -7.11 19.98 8.90
CA GLY A 226 -7.01 21.31 8.29
C GLY A 226 -8.10 21.59 7.26
N TYR A 227 -9.36 21.72 7.71
CA TYR A 227 -10.46 22.33 6.95
C TYR A 227 -11.34 23.16 7.86
#